data_AF-A0A7L3AQP8-F1
#
_entry.id   AF-A0A7L3AQP8-F1
#
_cell.length_a   1.000
_cell.length_b   1.000
_cell.length_c   1.000
_cell.angle_alpha   90.00
_cell.angle_beta   90.00
_cell.angle_gamma   90.00
#
_symmetry.space_group_name_H-M   'P 1'
#
loop_
_entity.id
_entity.type
_entity.pdbx_description
1 polymer ?
#
loop_
_entity_poly.entity_id
_entity_poly.type
_entity_poly.pdbx_seq_one_letter_code
_entity_poly.pdbx_strand_id
1 'polypeptide(L)'
;MAIRKKSNKNPPVLSHEFIVQNHADIVSCMAMIFLLGLMFEITAKAAVIFVTLQYNVTIPATEEQSAEAISLYHYGIKDLATIFFYMLVAIIIHAIIQEYVLDKINRKMHFSKTKHSKFNESGQLSAFYLFSCVWGTSILVSENYISDPTSLWRDYPHTLIPFQMKFFYILQLAYWFHAFPELYFQKTKK
;
A
#
# COMPACT_ATOMS: atom_id res chain seq x y z
N MET A 1 41.95 -13.20 3.74
CA MET A 1 40.91 -14.24 3.83
C MET A 1 40.13 -13.99 5.12
N ALA A 2 39.04 -13.21 5.06
CA ALA A 2 38.26 -12.88 6.25
C ALA A 2 37.40 -14.09 6.64
N ILE A 3 37.60 -14.57 7.86
CA ILE A 3 36.88 -15.70 8.45
C ILE A 3 35.41 -15.29 8.55
N ARG A 4 34.57 -15.84 7.67
CA ARG A 4 33.12 -15.69 7.71
C ARG A 4 32.63 -16.36 8.98
N LYS A 5 32.39 -15.56 10.03
CA LYS A 5 31.85 -16.01 11.32
C LYS A 5 30.57 -16.79 11.04
N LYS A 6 30.49 -18.03 11.53
CA LYS A 6 29.30 -18.88 11.42
C LYS A 6 28.10 -18.08 11.94
N SER A 7 27.18 -17.74 11.03
CA SER A 7 25.91 -17.11 11.37
C SER A 7 25.19 -18.02 12.37
N ASN A 8 24.97 -17.51 13.59
CA ASN A 8 24.09 -18.20 14.52
C ASN A 8 22.70 -18.25 13.86
N LYS A 9 22.03 -19.40 13.89
CA LYS A 9 20.73 -19.57 13.20
C LYS A 9 19.67 -18.57 13.70
N ASN A 10 19.84 -18.08 14.93
CA ASN A 10 19.00 -17.05 15.53
C ASN A 10 19.88 -15.85 15.91
N PRO A 11 19.71 -14.69 15.26
CA PRO A 11 20.42 -13.48 15.65
C PRO A 11 19.93 -12.99 17.02
N PRO A 12 20.73 -12.19 17.77
CA PRO A 12 20.30 -11.64 19.05
C PRO A 12 19.01 -10.82 18.90
N VAL A 13 18.12 -10.88 19.90
CA VAL A 13 16.86 -10.13 19.93
C VAL A 13 17.16 -8.62 19.81
N LEU A 14 16.41 -7.90 18.97
CA LEU A 14 16.62 -6.48 18.61
C LEU A 14 17.92 -6.15 17.86
N SER A 15 18.71 -7.15 17.45
CA SER A 15 19.81 -6.89 16.52
C SER A 15 19.27 -6.44 15.15
N HIS A 16 20.12 -5.75 14.39
CA HIS A 16 19.78 -5.33 13.03
C HIS A 16 19.36 -6.51 12.14
N GLU A 17 20.08 -7.64 12.24
CA GLU A 17 19.74 -8.88 11.52
C GLU A 17 18.37 -9.44 11.92
N PHE A 18 18.00 -9.37 13.21
CA PHE A 18 16.70 -9.81 13.70
C PHE A 18 15.56 -8.98 13.10
N ILE A 19 15.71 -7.65 13.06
CA ILE A 19 14.71 -6.74 12.48
C ILE A 19 14.53 -7.00 10.99
N VAL A 20 15.63 -7.18 10.25
CA VAL A 20 15.57 -7.45 8.80
C VAL A 20 14.90 -8.80 8.49
N GLN A 21 15.12 -9.82 9.32
CA GLN A 21 14.50 -11.13 9.14
C GLN A 21 13.00 -11.10 9.45
N ASN A 22 12.59 -10.45 10.54
CA ASN A 22 11.20 -10.44 11.03
C ASN A 22 10.42 -9.18 10.65
N HIS A 23 10.88 -8.42 9.64
CA HIS A 23 10.30 -7.12 9.28
C HIS A 23 8.79 -7.20 9.00
N ALA A 24 8.32 -8.24 8.31
CA ALA A 24 6.91 -8.44 7.98
C ALA A 24 6.06 -8.62 9.25
N ASP A 25 6.54 -9.42 10.20
CA ASP A 25 5.85 -9.67 11.47
C ASP A 25 5.83 -8.42 12.36
N ILE A 26 6.96 -7.70 12.45
CA ILE A 26 7.05 -6.44 13.21
C ILE A 26 6.07 -5.40 12.65
N VAL A 27 6.05 -5.23 11.34
CA VAL A 27 5.14 -4.28 10.67
C VAL A 27 3.69 -4.73 10.80
N SER A 28 3.41 -6.04 10.76
CA SER A 28 2.09 -6.60 11.04
C SER A 28 1.63 -6.31 12.47
N CYS A 29 2.50 -6.48 13.46
CA CYS A 29 2.20 -6.10 14.84
C CYS A 29 1.90 -4.59 14.97
N MET A 30 2.66 -3.72 14.26
CA MET A 30 2.38 -2.29 14.24
C MET A 30 1.02 -1.97 13.62
N ALA A 31 0.68 -2.58 12.47
CA ALA A 31 -0.63 -2.41 11.84
C ALA A 31 -1.78 -2.89 12.76
N MET A 32 -1.56 -3.99 13.48
CA MET A 32 -2.53 -4.54 14.42
C MET A 32 -2.83 -3.60 15.59
N ILE A 33 -1.88 -2.77 16.05
CA ILE A 33 -2.13 -1.76 17.08
C ILE A 33 -3.22 -0.77 16.63
N PHE A 34 -3.17 -0.31 15.37
CA PHE A 34 -4.20 0.58 14.83
C PHE A 34 -5.56 -0.12 14.71
N LEU A 35 -5.57 -1.39 14.26
CA LEU A 35 -6.81 -2.16 14.12
C LEU A 35 -7.46 -2.46 15.48
N LEU A 36 -6.68 -2.89 16.48
CA LEU A 36 -7.16 -3.09 17.85
C LEU A 36 -7.57 -1.75 18.50
N GLY A 37 -6.90 -0.66 18.13
CA GLY A 37 -7.28 0.69 18.54
C GLY A 37 -8.69 1.09 18.11
N LEU A 38 -9.26 0.47 17.06
CA LEU A 38 -10.66 0.69 16.67
C LEU A 38 -11.67 0.02 17.61
N MET A 39 -11.25 -0.95 18.44
CA MET A 39 -12.16 -1.70 19.30
C MET A 39 -12.64 -0.91 20.52
N PHE A 40 -11.87 0.07 20.99
CA PHE A 40 -12.25 0.91 22.13
C PHE A 40 -12.61 2.32 21.69
N GLU A 41 -13.69 2.87 22.22
CA GLU A 41 -14.25 4.17 21.79
C GLU A 41 -13.25 5.33 21.88
N ILE A 42 -12.44 5.36 22.94
CA ILE A 42 -11.46 6.43 23.17
C ILE A 42 -10.33 6.36 22.14
N THR A 43 -9.79 5.15 21.91
CA THR A 43 -8.68 4.95 20.96
C THR A 43 -9.17 4.99 19.50
N ALA A 44 -10.43 4.66 19.24
CA ALA A 44 -11.03 4.65 17.91
C ALA A 44 -10.98 6.04 17.27
N LYS A 45 -11.21 7.11 18.04
CA LYS A 45 -11.11 8.50 17.54
C LYS A 45 -9.73 8.81 16.94
N ALA A 46 -8.67 8.21 17.47
CA ALA A 46 -7.32 8.35 16.92
C ALA A 46 -7.05 7.35 15.80
N ALA A 47 -7.40 6.07 15.98
CA ALA A 47 -7.13 5.00 15.02
C ALA A 47 -7.89 5.18 13.68
N VAL A 48 -9.10 5.72 13.70
CA VAL A 48 -9.92 5.97 12.49
C VAL A 48 -9.19 6.89 11.50
N ILE A 49 -8.38 7.84 11.99
CA ILE A 49 -7.60 8.76 11.14
C ILE A 49 -6.62 8.00 10.23
N PHE A 50 -6.08 6.89 10.73
CA PHE A 50 -5.12 6.05 10.01
C PHE A 50 -5.82 5.07 9.06
N VAL A 51 -6.96 4.51 9.45
CA VAL A 51 -7.58 3.40 8.70
C VAL A 51 -8.56 3.88 7.63
N THR A 52 -9.28 4.97 7.87
CA THR A 52 -10.37 5.42 6.99
C THR A 52 -9.95 6.60 6.12
N LEU A 53 -10.63 6.78 4.99
CA LEU A 53 -10.47 7.95 4.14
C LEU A 53 -11.01 9.20 4.83
N GLN A 54 -10.19 10.25 4.86
CA GLN A 54 -10.49 11.48 5.58
C GLN A 54 -11.23 12.50 4.69
N TYR A 55 -11.87 13.50 5.29
CA TYR A 55 -12.52 14.61 4.58
C TYR A 55 -13.69 14.23 3.67
N ASN A 56 -14.55 13.30 4.12
CA ASN A 56 -15.83 13.02 3.46
C ASN A 56 -16.76 14.24 3.55
N VAL A 57 -17.34 14.61 2.41
CA VAL A 57 -18.43 15.58 2.26
C VAL A 57 -19.60 14.86 1.60
N THR A 58 -20.68 14.68 2.35
CA THR A 58 -21.93 14.14 1.84
C THR A 58 -22.76 15.28 1.27
N ILE A 59 -22.96 15.31 -0.04
CA ILE A 59 -23.87 16.27 -0.67
C ILE A 59 -25.28 15.67 -0.59
N PRO A 60 -26.25 16.33 0.08
CA PRO A 60 -27.62 15.84 0.11
C PRO A 60 -28.19 15.83 -1.31
N ALA A 61 -28.78 14.70 -1.71
CA ALA A 61 -29.41 14.54 -3.01
C ALA A 61 -30.47 15.65 -3.18
N THR A 62 -30.26 16.54 -4.13
CA THR A 62 -31.31 17.46 -4.59
C THR A 62 -32.18 16.68 -5.57
N GLU A 63 -33.51 16.86 -5.47
CA GLU A 63 -34.60 15.94 -5.86
C GLU A 63 -34.62 15.34 -7.28
N GLU A 64 -33.65 15.58 -8.16
CA GLU A 64 -33.77 15.18 -9.58
C GLU A 64 -32.73 14.19 -10.11
N GLN A 65 -31.64 13.84 -9.41
CA GLN A 65 -30.71 12.82 -9.90
C GLN A 65 -30.15 11.93 -8.79
N SER A 66 -30.56 10.65 -8.84
CA SER A 66 -30.08 9.48 -8.05
C SER A 66 -30.38 9.46 -6.54
N ALA A 67 -31.02 8.37 -6.10
CA ALA A 67 -31.48 8.11 -4.73
C ALA A 67 -30.37 7.78 -3.71
N GLU A 68 -29.10 8.10 -4.02
CA GLU A 68 -27.96 7.84 -3.14
C GLU A 68 -27.16 9.13 -2.91
N ALA A 69 -26.93 9.47 -1.65
CA ALA A 69 -26.08 10.60 -1.28
C ALA A 69 -24.66 10.37 -1.81
N ILE A 70 -24.24 11.17 -2.79
CA ILE A 70 -22.89 11.07 -3.35
C ILE A 70 -21.90 11.58 -2.30
N SER A 71 -21.08 10.67 -1.78
CA SER A 71 -20.00 11.01 -0.85
C SER A 71 -18.74 11.40 -1.63
N LEU A 72 -18.40 12.67 -1.62
CA LEU A 72 -17.19 13.22 -2.23
C LEU A 72 -16.14 13.52 -1.17
N TYR A 73 -14.87 13.63 -1.57
CA TYR A 73 -13.76 13.78 -0.63
C TYR A 73 -12.84 14.94 -1.02
N HIS A 74 -12.42 15.71 -0.02
CA HIS A 74 -11.33 16.68 -0.19
C HIS A 74 -9.97 16.03 0.09
N TYR A 75 -8.88 16.65 -0.35
CA TYR A 75 -7.53 16.30 0.09
C TYR A 75 -7.13 17.11 1.32
N GLY A 76 -6.31 16.54 2.20
CA GLY A 76 -5.76 17.28 3.34
C GLY A 76 -4.70 16.53 4.12
N ILE A 77 -4.11 17.19 5.12
CA ILE A 77 -2.93 16.66 5.82
C ILE A 77 -3.18 15.37 6.60
N LYS A 78 -4.43 15.12 7.03
CA LYS A 78 -4.79 13.85 7.69
C LYS A 78 -4.65 12.65 6.77
N ASP A 79 -4.71 12.84 5.44
CA ASP A 79 -4.48 11.76 4.48
C ASP A 79 -3.05 11.20 4.58
N LEU A 80 -2.09 11.96 5.12
CA LEU A 80 -0.73 11.46 5.35
C LEU A 80 -0.71 10.33 6.39
N ALA A 81 -1.56 10.39 7.41
CA ALA A 81 -1.71 9.30 8.38
C ALA A 81 -2.32 8.06 7.72
N THR A 82 -3.29 8.26 6.82
CA THR A 82 -3.88 7.19 6.02
C THR A 82 -2.87 6.55 5.08
N ILE A 83 -2.08 7.35 4.35
CA ILE A 83 -0.97 6.88 3.50
C ILE A 83 0.04 6.08 4.32
N PHE A 84 0.40 6.54 5.51
CA PHE A 84 1.31 5.82 6.40
C PHE A 84 0.76 4.44 6.78
N PHE A 85 -0.51 4.34 7.18
CA PHE A 85 -1.11 3.05 7.52
C PHE A 85 -1.13 2.10 6.32
N TYR A 86 -1.57 2.58 5.14
CA TYR A 86 -1.58 1.75 3.93
C TYR A 86 -0.18 1.41 3.44
N MET A 87 0.85 2.20 3.76
CA MET A 87 2.24 1.84 3.53
C MET A 87 2.64 0.62 4.37
N LEU A 88 2.23 0.52 5.63
CA LEU A 88 2.45 -0.68 6.46
C LEU A 88 1.75 -1.89 5.85
N VAL A 89 0.51 -1.73 5.40
CA VAL A 89 -0.23 -2.78 4.69
C VAL A 89 0.48 -3.19 3.40
N ALA A 90 1.02 -2.24 2.63
CA ALA A 90 1.77 -2.52 1.42
C ALA A 90 3.05 -3.35 1.71
N ILE A 91 3.76 -3.07 2.81
CA ILE A 91 4.92 -3.87 3.24
C ILE A 91 4.49 -5.32 3.55
N ILE A 92 3.38 -5.51 4.27
CA ILE A 92 2.86 -6.84 4.60
C ILE A 92 2.48 -7.61 3.32
N ILE A 93 1.71 -6.97 2.42
CA ILE A 93 1.31 -7.58 1.14
C ILE A 93 2.54 -7.92 0.29
N HIS A 94 3.54 -7.03 0.22
CA HIS A 94 4.79 -7.28 -0.49
C HIS A 94 5.47 -8.54 0.05
N ALA A 95 5.62 -8.66 1.37
CA ALA A 95 6.23 -9.82 2.01
C ALA A 95 5.45 -11.12 1.70
N ILE A 96 4.12 -11.08 1.76
CA ILE A 96 3.25 -12.22 1.42
C ILE A 96 3.43 -12.65 -0.04
N ILE A 97 3.37 -11.71 -0.99
CA ILE A 97 3.58 -12.01 -2.41
C ILE A 97 4.97 -12.62 -2.64
N GLN A 98 5.98 -12.11 -1.94
CA GLN A 98 7.35 -12.64 -2.05
C GLN A 98 7.43 -14.09 -1.58
N GLU A 99 6.96 -14.35 -0.36
CA GLU A 99 7.10 -15.66 0.29
C GLU A 99 6.23 -16.75 -0.38
N TYR A 100 4.97 -16.44 -0.64
CA TYR A 100 3.98 -17.42 -1.07
C TYR A 100 3.93 -17.62 -2.59
N VAL A 101 4.25 -16.58 -3.37
CA VAL A 101 4.16 -16.62 -4.84
C VAL A 101 5.55 -16.67 -5.46
N LEU A 102 6.34 -15.62 -5.31
CA LEU A 102 7.58 -15.45 -6.07
C LEU A 102 8.64 -16.47 -5.67
N ASP A 103 8.88 -16.65 -4.37
CA ASP A 103 9.84 -17.63 -3.87
C ASP A 103 9.42 -19.06 -4.19
N LYS A 104 8.12 -19.34 -4.23
CA LYS A 104 7.59 -20.65 -4.63
C LYS A 104 7.87 -20.96 -6.10
N ILE A 105 7.69 -19.97 -6.98
CA ILE A 105 8.03 -20.09 -8.42
C ILE A 105 9.55 -20.24 -8.61
N ASN A 106 10.34 -19.44 -7.92
CA ASN A 106 11.80 -19.50 -7.99
C ASN A 106 12.37 -20.84 -7.57
N ARG A 107 11.85 -21.42 -6.48
CA ARG A 107 12.24 -22.76 -6.00
C ARG A 107 11.95 -23.83 -7.04
N LYS A 108 10.87 -23.70 -7.81
CA LYS A 108 10.51 -24.63 -8.89
C LYS A 108 11.40 -24.48 -10.13
N MET A 109 11.82 -23.26 -10.46
CA MET A 109 12.57 -22.93 -11.68
C MET A 109 14.10 -22.97 -11.52
N HIS A 110 14.62 -23.18 -10.29
CA HIS A 110 16.05 -23.29 -9.98
C HIS A 110 16.93 -22.16 -10.55
N PHE A 111 16.49 -20.90 -10.40
CA PHE A 111 17.25 -19.76 -10.89
C PHE A 111 18.56 -19.52 -10.11
N SER A 112 19.57 -18.98 -10.81
CA SER A 112 20.80 -18.50 -10.16
C SER A 112 20.51 -17.27 -9.28
N LYS A 113 21.36 -17.00 -8.29
CA LYS A 113 21.17 -15.90 -7.32
C LYS A 113 20.90 -14.54 -7.98
N THR A 114 21.59 -14.21 -9.07
CA THR A 114 21.42 -12.95 -9.80
C THR A 114 20.08 -12.90 -10.54
N LYS A 115 19.65 -14.02 -11.14
CA LYS A 115 18.35 -14.11 -11.83
C LYS A 115 17.20 -14.06 -10.83
N HIS A 116 17.36 -14.72 -9.69
CA HIS A 116 16.38 -14.72 -8.60
C HIS A 116 16.09 -13.30 -8.07
N SER A 117 17.13 -12.52 -7.77
CA SER A 117 16.95 -11.14 -7.29
C SER A 117 16.21 -10.26 -8.31
N LYS A 118 16.56 -10.34 -9.60
CA LYS A 118 15.88 -9.59 -10.66
C LYS A 118 14.43 -10.03 -10.87
N PHE A 119 14.18 -11.34 -10.77
CA PHE A 119 12.84 -11.89 -10.89
C PHE A 119 11.94 -11.47 -9.72
N ASN A 120 12.45 -11.44 -8.48
CA ASN A 120 11.67 -10.99 -7.34
C ASN A 120 11.27 -9.52 -7.47
N GLU A 121 12.22 -8.65 -7.80
CA GLU A 121 11.96 -7.23 -8.00
C GLU A 121 10.94 -7.00 -9.13
N SER A 122 11.17 -7.61 -10.30
CA SER A 122 10.25 -7.51 -11.44
C SER A 122 8.89 -8.14 -11.17
N GLY A 123 8.83 -9.22 -10.40
CA GLY A 123 7.61 -9.94 -10.06
C GLY A 123 6.71 -9.13 -9.14
N GLN A 124 7.27 -8.49 -8.12
CA GLN A 124 6.55 -7.57 -7.24
C GLN A 124 5.98 -6.39 -8.01
N LEU A 125 6.82 -5.78 -8.86
CA LEU A 125 6.43 -4.64 -9.66
C LEU A 125 5.33 -5.00 -10.68
N SER A 126 5.43 -6.18 -11.30
CA SER A 126 4.42 -6.69 -12.21
C SER A 126 3.09 -6.95 -11.51
N ALA A 127 3.09 -7.58 -10.33
CA ALA A 127 1.87 -7.84 -9.56
C ALA A 127 1.14 -6.53 -9.22
N PHE A 128 1.89 -5.52 -8.75
CA PHE A 128 1.33 -4.22 -8.42
C PHE A 128 0.78 -3.49 -9.65
N TYR A 129 1.54 -3.40 -10.74
CA TYR A 129 1.08 -2.68 -11.93
C TYR A 129 -0.09 -3.35 -12.61
N LEU A 130 -0.17 -4.69 -12.64
CA LEU A 130 -1.34 -5.38 -13.18
C LEU A 130 -2.61 -5.02 -12.39
N PHE A 131 -2.52 -5.09 -11.06
CA PHE A 131 -3.62 -4.69 -10.17
C PHE A 131 -4.00 -3.21 -10.37
N SER A 132 -3.00 -2.33 -10.39
CA SER A 132 -3.18 -0.89 -10.59
C SER A 132 -3.79 -0.56 -11.96
N CYS A 133 -3.40 -1.25 -13.03
CA CYS A 133 -3.94 -1.03 -14.36
C CYS A 133 -5.40 -1.46 -14.46
N VAL A 134 -5.76 -2.60 -13.88
CA VAL A 134 -7.15 -3.07 -13.84
C VAL A 134 -8.04 -2.09 -13.08
N TRP A 135 -7.60 -1.66 -11.89
CA TRP A 135 -8.36 -0.70 -11.09
C TRP A 135 -8.41 0.68 -11.74
N GLY A 136 -7.28 1.19 -12.23
CA GLY A 136 -7.23 2.47 -12.94
C GLY A 136 -8.14 2.49 -14.17
N THR A 137 -8.19 1.40 -14.94
CA THR A 137 -9.12 1.24 -16.06
C THR A 137 -10.57 1.27 -15.58
N SER A 138 -10.89 0.60 -14.47
CA SER A 138 -12.22 0.65 -13.88
C SER A 138 -12.65 2.06 -13.50
N ILE A 139 -11.73 2.89 -12.98
CA ILE A 139 -12.00 4.30 -12.65
C ILE A 139 -12.23 5.14 -13.91
N LEU A 140 -11.40 4.92 -14.95
CA LEU A 140 -11.55 5.62 -16.23
C LEU A 140 -12.90 5.34 -16.89
N VAL A 141 -13.40 4.11 -16.77
CA VAL A 141 -14.72 3.71 -17.27
C VAL A 141 -15.84 4.29 -16.41
N SER A 142 -15.74 4.21 -15.08
CA SER A 142 -16.82 4.67 -14.18
C SER A 142 -17.05 6.18 -14.25
N GLU A 143 -15.99 6.96 -14.44
CA GLU A 143 -16.05 8.42 -14.53
C GLU A 143 -16.17 8.94 -15.98
N ASN A 144 -16.34 8.03 -16.96
CA ASN A 144 -16.46 8.36 -18.40
C ASN A 144 -15.29 9.17 -19.00
N TYR A 145 -14.10 9.13 -18.38
CA TYR A 145 -12.90 9.85 -18.85
C TYR A 145 -12.42 9.38 -20.23
N ILE A 146 -12.76 8.15 -20.64
CA ILE A 146 -12.44 7.63 -21.98
C ILE A 146 -13.21 8.39 -23.07
N SER A 147 -14.46 8.74 -22.79
CA SER A 147 -15.37 9.36 -23.76
C SER A 147 -15.24 10.88 -23.78
N ASP A 148 -15.01 11.52 -22.63
CA ASP A 148 -14.70 12.94 -22.53
C ASP A 148 -13.40 13.19 -21.74
N PRO A 149 -12.23 13.11 -22.41
CA PRO A 149 -10.94 13.36 -21.77
C PRO A 149 -10.81 14.80 -21.24
N THR A 150 -11.59 15.74 -21.80
CA THR A 150 -11.49 17.15 -21.44
C THR A 150 -12.04 17.46 -20.05
N SER A 151 -12.88 16.57 -19.51
CA SER A 151 -13.37 16.63 -18.13
C SER A 151 -12.25 16.61 -17.08
N LEU A 152 -11.08 16.04 -17.40
CA LEU A 152 -9.92 15.99 -16.47
C LEU A 152 -9.41 17.38 -16.09
N TRP A 153 -9.52 18.37 -16.98
CA TRP A 153 -9.03 19.73 -16.76
C TRP A 153 -10.13 20.79 -16.81
N ARG A 154 -11.36 20.43 -17.17
CA ARG A 154 -12.54 21.30 -17.03
C ARG A 154 -12.75 21.59 -15.54
N ASP A 155 -13.06 22.84 -15.19
CA ASP A 155 -13.33 23.28 -13.80
C ASP A 155 -12.17 23.09 -12.80
N TYR A 156 -10.93 23.05 -13.29
CA TYR A 156 -9.75 23.04 -12.44
C TYR A 156 -9.66 24.33 -11.59
N PRO A 157 -9.36 24.24 -10.28
CA PRO A 157 -8.93 23.07 -9.52
C PRO A 157 -10.08 22.20 -8.97
N HIS A 158 -10.00 20.89 -9.22
CA HIS A 158 -10.89 19.89 -8.62
C HIS A 158 -10.66 19.79 -7.11
N THR A 159 -11.61 20.28 -6.33
CA THR A 159 -11.55 20.21 -4.85
C THR A 159 -12.23 18.95 -4.29
N LEU A 160 -13.18 18.40 -5.04
CA LEU A 160 -13.98 17.24 -4.69
C LEU A 160 -13.59 16.05 -5.56
N ILE A 161 -13.25 14.93 -4.93
CA ILE A 161 -12.79 13.72 -5.60
C ILE A 161 -13.66 12.54 -5.17
N PRO A 162 -14.10 11.66 -6.10
CA PRO A 162 -14.82 10.44 -5.77
C PRO A 162 -13.99 9.50 -4.87
N PHE A 163 -14.66 8.69 -4.06
CA PHE A 163 -14.03 7.72 -3.17
C PHE A 163 -12.99 6.83 -3.87
N GLN A 164 -13.38 6.22 -4.99
CA GLN A 164 -12.53 5.26 -5.72
C GLN A 164 -11.23 5.92 -6.20
N MET A 165 -11.34 7.14 -6.72
CA MET A 165 -10.20 7.90 -7.22
C MET A 165 -9.27 8.36 -6.09
N LYS A 166 -9.83 8.88 -4.99
CA LYS A 166 -9.04 9.26 -3.82
C LYS A 166 -8.31 8.06 -3.22
N PHE A 167 -9.03 6.95 -3.06
CA PHE A 167 -8.45 5.74 -2.48
C PHE A 167 -7.33 5.18 -3.34
N PHE A 168 -7.53 5.17 -4.67
CA PHE A 168 -6.52 4.78 -5.63
C PHE A 168 -5.24 5.60 -5.44
N TYR A 169 -5.32 6.94 -5.38
CA TYR A 169 -4.13 7.77 -5.17
C TYR A 169 -3.42 7.51 -3.84
N ILE A 170 -4.16 7.31 -2.75
CA ILE A 170 -3.58 6.98 -1.45
C ILE A 170 -2.83 5.65 -1.50
N LEU A 171 -3.39 4.62 -2.14
CA LEU A 171 -2.72 3.33 -2.31
C LEU A 171 -1.49 3.43 -3.21
N GLN A 172 -1.53 4.23 -4.29
CA GLN A 172 -0.34 4.48 -5.13
C GLN A 172 0.79 5.11 -4.32
N LEU A 173 0.49 6.18 -3.56
CA LEU A 173 1.47 6.84 -2.71
C LEU A 173 2.00 5.90 -1.63
N ALA A 174 1.12 5.16 -0.96
CA ALA A 174 1.50 4.17 0.04
C ALA A 174 2.46 3.11 -0.54
N TYR A 175 2.19 2.60 -1.75
CA TYR A 175 3.08 1.69 -2.44
C TYR A 175 4.40 2.38 -2.82
N TRP A 176 4.40 3.63 -3.29
CA TRP A 176 5.65 4.31 -3.59
C TRP A 176 6.52 4.50 -2.34
N PHE A 177 5.91 4.82 -1.20
CA PHE A 177 6.63 4.94 0.07
C PHE A 177 7.11 3.59 0.62
N HIS A 178 6.39 2.49 0.39
CA HIS A 178 6.82 1.15 0.81
C HIS A 178 8.16 0.75 0.16
N ALA A 179 8.49 1.30 -1.01
CA ALA A 179 9.74 1.00 -1.71
C ALA A 179 10.98 1.45 -0.92
N PHE A 180 10.89 2.48 -0.06
CA PHE A 180 12.04 2.95 0.72
C PHE A 180 12.53 1.91 1.75
N PRO A 181 11.67 1.38 2.66
CA PRO A 181 12.04 0.25 3.51
C PRO A 181 12.52 -0.98 2.74
N GLU A 182 11.87 -1.31 1.63
CA GLU A 182 12.19 -2.50 0.85
C GLU A 182 13.59 -2.41 0.20
N LEU A 183 13.91 -1.28 -0.42
CA LEU A 183 15.25 -1.03 -0.96
C LEU A 183 16.33 -1.08 0.13
N TYR A 184 16.00 -0.63 1.34
CA TYR A 184 16.88 -0.78 2.49
C TYR A 184 17.09 -2.26 2.86
N PHE A 185 16.03 -3.05 2.97
CA PHE A 185 16.13 -4.49 3.27
C PHE A 185 16.94 -5.24 2.20
N GLN A 186 16.74 -4.91 0.92
CA GLN A 186 17.50 -5.53 -0.17
C GLN A 186 18.99 -5.20 -0.12
N LYS A 187 19.37 -3.96 0.23
CA LYS A 187 20.77 -3.59 0.41
C LYS A 187 21.43 -4.31 1.58
N THR A 188 20.71 -4.50 2.69
CA THR A 188 21.25 -5.17 3.87
C THR A 188 21.40 -6.69 3.71
N LYS A 189 20.62 -7.31 2.82
CA LYS A 189 20.67 -8.76 2.54
C LYS A 189 21.72 -9.18 1.50
N LYS A 190 22.28 -8.24 0.73
CA LYS A 190 23.35 -8.51 -0.26
C LYS A 190 24.69 -8.73 0.42
#